data_AF-A0A4Q6C3V6-F1
#
_entry.id   AF-A0A4Q6C3V6-F1
#
_cell.length_a   1.000
_cell.length_b   1.000
_cell.length_c   1.000
_cell.angle_alpha   90.00
_cell.angle_beta   90.00
_cell.angle_gamma   90.00
#
_symmetry.space_group_name_H-M   'P 1'
#
loop_
_entity.id
_entity.type
_entity.pdbx_description
1 polymer ?
#
loop_
_entity_poly.entity_id
_entity_poly.type
_entity_poly.pdbx_seq_one_letter_code
_entity_poly.pdbx_strand_id
1 'polypeptide(L)'
;MDTDDVVYSEPVIYQVGKLTGVDISPIVQMANYINEELDYMLDGTESPEERQRVQFSNAQPKGNPSGNIDRILRVLNELIGKVPGISNLEERLDVQDENTRHFHSYFANFNTDTGDGYIGNNFGQDLRNFRKAVEYAKTKGASTVYFGFD
;
A
#
# COMPACT_ATOMS: atom_id res chain seq x y z
N MET A 1 29.78 -20.53 -10.08
CA MET A 1 29.20 -20.26 -8.76
C MET A 1 27.97 -19.43 -9.09
N ASP A 2 26.80 -20.04 -8.89
CA ASP A 2 25.52 -19.47 -9.26
C ASP A 2 25.33 -18.11 -8.60
N THR A 3 24.93 -17.12 -9.40
CA THR A 3 24.29 -15.92 -8.90
C THR A 3 22.93 -16.36 -8.41
N ASP A 4 22.74 -16.40 -7.09
CA ASP A 4 21.41 -16.56 -6.50
C ASP A 4 20.54 -15.41 -7.03
N ASP A 5 19.72 -15.70 -8.04
CA ASP A 5 18.68 -14.80 -8.51
C ASP A 5 17.70 -14.63 -7.35
N VAL A 6 17.81 -13.51 -6.62
CA VAL A 6 16.85 -13.12 -5.60
C VAL A 6 15.51 -12.86 -6.31
N VAL A 7 14.61 -13.83 -6.25
CA VAL A 7 13.23 -13.69 -6.75
C VAL A 7 12.46 -12.82 -5.74
N TYR A 8 12.35 -11.53 -6.02
CA TYR A 8 11.56 -10.61 -5.20
C TYR A 8 10.07 -10.96 -5.24
N SER A 9 9.45 -11.11 -4.06
CA SER A 9 8.01 -11.32 -3.93
C SER A 9 7.24 -10.02 -4.24
N GLU A 10 6.02 -10.17 -4.75
CA GLU A 10 5.14 -9.05 -5.08
C GLU A 10 4.80 -8.22 -3.82
N PRO A 11 4.74 -6.88 -3.86
CA PRO A 11 4.41 -6.11 -2.67
C PRO A 11 3.01 -6.44 -2.15
N VAL A 12 2.88 -6.50 -0.82
CA VAL A 12 1.69 -7.01 -0.12
C VAL A 12 0.39 -6.35 -0.57
N ILE A 13 0.39 -5.04 -0.81
CA ILE A 13 -0.82 -4.33 -1.26
C ILE A 13 -1.35 -4.86 -2.62
N TYR A 14 -0.47 -5.23 -3.55
CA TYR A 14 -0.85 -5.83 -4.83
C TYR A 14 -1.42 -7.23 -4.64
N GLN A 15 -0.83 -8.03 -3.75
CA GLN A 15 -1.36 -9.33 -3.40
C GLN A 15 -2.78 -9.21 -2.81
N VAL A 16 -3.01 -8.25 -1.90
CA VAL A 16 -4.34 -7.93 -1.37
C VAL A 16 -5.31 -7.52 -2.49
N GLY A 17 -4.87 -6.69 -3.43
CA GLY A 17 -5.65 -6.31 -4.62
C GLY A 17 -6.08 -7.53 -5.45
N LYS A 18 -5.14 -8.47 -5.70
CA LYS A 18 -5.43 -9.73 -6.41
C LYS A 18 -6.41 -10.62 -5.66
N LEU A 19 -6.19 -10.83 -4.36
CA LEU A 19 -7.03 -11.68 -3.52
C LEU A 19 -8.47 -11.15 -3.39
N THR A 20 -8.63 -9.82 -3.37
CA THR A 20 -9.94 -9.16 -3.24
C THR A 20 -10.60 -8.85 -4.59
N GLY A 21 -9.83 -8.90 -5.69
CA GLY A 21 -10.26 -8.39 -6.99
C GLY A 21 -10.57 -6.89 -6.98
N VAL A 22 -9.96 -6.13 -6.06
CA VAL A 22 -10.09 -4.66 -5.99
C VAL A 22 -8.96 -4.05 -6.81
N ASP A 23 -9.31 -3.09 -7.67
CA ASP A 23 -8.32 -2.28 -8.36
C ASP A 23 -7.66 -1.31 -7.38
N ILE A 24 -6.43 -1.63 -6.96
CA ILE A 24 -5.64 -0.81 -6.04
C ILE A 24 -4.84 0.29 -6.75
N SER A 25 -4.90 0.39 -8.09
CA SER A 25 -4.13 1.38 -8.84
C SER A 25 -4.31 2.81 -8.34
N PRO A 26 -5.50 3.27 -7.87
CA PRO A 26 -5.64 4.60 -7.31
C PRO A 26 -4.79 4.82 -6.04
N ILE A 27 -4.66 3.81 -5.17
CA ILE A 27 -3.82 3.89 -3.97
C ILE A 27 -2.35 3.96 -4.36
N VAL A 28 -1.91 3.11 -5.30
CA VAL A 28 -0.53 3.09 -5.78
C VAL A 28 -0.15 4.44 -6.41
N GLN A 29 -1.05 5.03 -7.19
CA GLN A 29 -0.83 6.33 -7.85
C GLN A 29 -0.63 7.49 -6.86
N MET A 30 -1.07 7.36 -5.61
CA MET A 30 -0.82 8.39 -4.58
C MET A 30 0.66 8.54 -4.24
N ALA A 31 1.47 7.51 -4.41
CA ALA A 31 2.91 7.55 -4.17
C ALA A 31 3.69 8.22 -5.31
N ASN A 32 3.05 8.48 -6.46
CA ASN A 32 3.69 9.01 -7.67
C ASN A 32 3.50 10.53 -7.86
N TYR A 33 2.92 11.22 -6.87
CA TYR A 33 2.76 12.66 -6.91
C TYR A 33 4.02 13.33 -6.37
N ILE A 34 4.68 14.10 -7.24
CA ILE A 34 6.02 14.70 -7.09
C ILE A 34 7.12 13.71 -7.53
N ASN A 35 7.49 13.80 -8.80
CA ASN A 35 8.52 13.00 -9.45
C ASN A 35 9.64 13.93 -9.97
N GLU A 36 10.04 14.92 -9.17
CA GLU A 36 11.26 15.73 -9.41
C GLU A 36 12.46 15.22 -8.58
N GLU A 37 12.23 14.48 -7.49
CA GLU A 37 13.29 13.82 -6.70
C GLU A 37 13.71 12.44 -7.22
N LEU A 38 12.99 11.90 -8.19
CA LEU A 38 13.17 10.52 -8.63
C LEU A 38 14.47 10.32 -9.42
N ASP A 39 14.87 11.32 -10.20
CA ASP A 39 16.19 11.35 -10.83
C ASP A 39 17.29 11.37 -9.75
N TYR A 40 17.08 12.09 -8.64
CA TYR A 40 18.00 12.13 -7.50
C TYR A 40 18.09 10.79 -6.75
N MET A 41 16.96 10.08 -6.57
CA MET A 41 16.92 8.76 -5.93
C MET A 41 17.54 7.66 -6.82
N LEU A 42 17.41 7.77 -8.14
CA LEU A 42 18.04 6.84 -9.09
C LEU A 42 19.56 7.09 -9.25
N ASP A 43 20.00 8.34 -9.11
CA ASP A 43 21.42 8.71 -9.21
C ASP A 43 22.23 8.28 -7.97
N GLY A 44 21.56 8.09 -6.82
CA GLY A 44 22.19 7.65 -5.56
C GLY A 44 22.09 6.15 -5.23
N THR A 45 21.39 5.34 -6.02
CA THR A 45 21.17 3.91 -5.70
C THR A 45 22.25 3.01 -6.30
N GLU A 46 23.08 2.43 -5.42
CA GLU A 46 24.22 1.57 -5.75
C GLU A 46 23.81 0.10 -5.97
N SER A 47 22.70 -0.34 -5.36
CA SER A 47 22.25 -1.73 -5.42
C SER A 47 21.24 -1.97 -6.57
N PRO A 48 21.37 -3.07 -7.35
CA PRO A 48 20.35 -3.52 -8.29
C PRO A 48 18.96 -3.70 -7.66
N GLU A 49 18.91 -3.97 -6.36
CA GLU A 49 17.70 -4.25 -5.57
C GLU A 49 16.84 -3.00 -5.35
N GLU A 50 17.47 -1.89 -4.98
CA GLU A 50 16.80 -0.59 -4.80
C GLU A 50 16.34 -0.05 -6.15
N ARG A 51 17.14 -0.23 -7.20
CA ARG A 51 16.76 0.13 -8.57
C ARG A 51 15.53 -0.61 -9.04
N GLN A 52 15.41 -1.90 -8.74
CA GLN A 52 14.26 -2.69 -9.17
C GLN A 52 12.98 -2.32 -8.38
N ARG A 53 13.09 -2.05 -7.07
CA ARG A 53 11.97 -1.50 -6.29
C ARG A 53 11.51 -0.14 -6.82
N VAL A 54 12.43 0.77 -7.09
CA VAL A 54 12.12 2.08 -7.67
C VAL A 54 11.50 1.93 -9.07
N GLN A 55 12.00 1.01 -9.90
CA GLN A 55 11.42 0.73 -11.22
C GLN A 55 9.99 0.17 -11.14
N PHE A 56 9.70 -0.75 -10.21
CA PHE A 56 8.35 -1.29 -10.03
C PHE A 56 7.36 -0.24 -9.52
N SER A 57 7.79 0.67 -8.64
CA SER A 57 7.01 1.83 -8.21
C SER A 57 6.67 2.78 -9.38
N ASN A 58 7.58 2.89 -10.36
CA ASN A 58 7.47 3.79 -11.51
C ASN A 58 6.89 3.15 -12.79
N ALA A 59 6.70 1.83 -12.83
CA ALA A 59 6.17 1.11 -14.00
C ALA A 59 4.65 1.27 -14.18
N GLN A 60 3.97 2.00 -13.29
CA GLN A 60 2.51 2.19 -13.33
C GLN A 60 2.17 3.63 -13.77
N PRO A 61 1.05 3.82 -14.50
CA PRO A 61 0.82 5.01 -15.31
C PRO A 61 0.95 6.28 -14.48
N LYS A 62 1.63 7.28 -15.08
CA LYS A 62 1.63 8.69 -14.67
C LYS A 62 0.20 9.25 -14.74
N GLY A 63 -0.66 8.77 -13.86
CA GLY A 63 -2.01 9.26 -13.70
C GLY A 63 -1.94 10.58 -12.96
N ASN A 64 -2.58 11.62 -13.48
CA ASN A 64 -2.79 12.84 -12.72
C ASN A 64 -3.68 12.49 -11.50
N PRO A 65 -3.17 12.57 -10.25
CA PRO A 65 -3.99 12.28 -9.08
C PRO A 65 -4.97 13.41 -8.78
N SER A 66 -4.99 14.49 -9.56
CA SER A 66 -5.95 15.58 -9.39
C SER A 66 -7.38 15.05 -9.40
N GLY A 67 -8.12 15.37 -8.34
CA GLY A 67 -9.50 14.91 -8.16
C GLY A 67 -9.62 13.44 -7.77
N ASN A 68 -8.56 12.79 -7.28
CA ASN A 68 -8.59 11.36 -6.95
C ASN A 68 -9.35 11.02 -5.66
N ILE A 69 -9.71 11.98 -4.82
CA ILE A 69 -10.18 11.71 -3.45
C ILE A 69 -11.38 10.74 -3.40
N ASP A 70 -12.33 10.86 -4.33
CA ASP A 70 -13.49 9.97 -4.42
C ASP A 70 -13.12 8.56 -4.90
N ARG A 71 -12.10 8.44 -5.76
CA ARG A 71 -11.59 7.14 -6.19
C ARG A 71 -10.87 6.45 -5.03
N ILE A 72 -10.06 7.18 -4.26
CA ILE A 72 -9.40 6.65 -3.07
C ILE A 72 -10.43 6.16 -2.05
N LEU A 73 -11.44 6.97 -1.73
CA LEU A 73 -12.51 6.56 -0.81
C LEU A 73 -13.25 5.32 -1.28
N ARG A 74 -13.50 5.20 -2.60
CA ARG A 74 -14.11 3.99 -3.17
C ARG A 74 -13.23 2.76 -2.95
N VAL A 75 -11.95 2.83 -3.31
CA VAL A 75 -11.01 1.71 -3.14
C VAL A 75 -10.90 1.30 -1.67
N LEU A 76 -10.80 2.27 -0.75
CA LEU A 76 -10.75 1.99 0.69
C LEU A 76 -12.02 1.27 1.17
N ASN A 77 -13.19 1.73 0.76
CA ASN A 77 -14.46 1.07 1.12
C ASN A 77 -14.57 -0.34 0.52
N GLU A 78 -14.11 -0.55 -0.71
CA GLU A 78 -14.09 -1.88 -1.32
C GLU A 78 -13.13 -2.83 -0.60
N LEU A 79 -11.92 -2.39 -0.26
CA LEU A 79 -10.96 -3.18 0.52
C LEU A 79 -11.53 -3.51 1.90
N ILE A 80 -12.04 -2.52 2.64
CA ILE A 80 -12.65 -2.73 3.96
C ILE A 80 -13.83 -3.72 3.88
N GLY A 81 -14.61 -3.69 2.80
CA GLY A 81 -15.75 -4.58 2.61
C GLY A 81 -15.37 -6.01 2.17
N LYS A 82 -14.30 -6.18 1.39
CA LYS A 82 -13.94 -7.48 0.78
C LYS A 82 -12.86 -8.24 1.53
N VAL A 83 -11.90 -7.56 2.15
CA VAL A 83 -10.81 -8.22 2.89
C VAL A 83 -11.32 -9.13 4.01
N PRO A 84 -12.36 -8.79 4.80
CA PRO A 84 -12.92 -9.68 5.81
C PRO A 84 -13.42 -11.03 5.27
N GLY A 85 -13.72 -11.13 3.97
CA GLY A 85 -14.16 -12.36 3.32
C GLY A 85 -13.02 -13.33 2.98
N ILE A 86 -11.76 -12.92 3.16
CA ILE A 86 -10.59 -13.76 2.92
C ILE A 86 -10.21 -14.44 4.23
N SER A 87 -10.51 -15.74 4.35
CA SER A 87 -10.07 -16.54 5.49
C SER A 87 -8.55 -16.71 5.49
N ASN A 88 -7.93 -16.53 6.65
CA ASN A 88 -6.49 -16.64 6.90
C ASN A 88 -5.67 -15.81 5.89
N LEU A 89 -6.00 -14.53 5.77
CA LEU A 89 -5.33 -13.61 4.84
C LEU A 89 -3.81 -13.65 5.03
N GLU A 90 -3.35 -13.66 6.27
CA GLU A 90 -1.95 -13.70 6.66
C GLU A 90 -1.19 -14.93 6.16
N GLU A 91 -1.88 -16.07 5.96
CA GLU A 91 -1.29 -17.29 5.40
C GLU A 91 -1.26 -17.27 3.86
N ARG A 92 -2.07 -16.39 3.24
CA ARG A 92 -2.20 -16.26 1.78
C ARG A 92 -1.28 -15.20 1.19
N LEU A 93 -0.71 -14.36 2.04
CA LEU A 93 0.25 -13.34 1.65
C LEU A 93 1.64 -13.97 1.64
N ASP A 94 2.33 -13.84 0.52
CA ASP A 94 3.72 -14.25 0.38
C ASP A 94 4.64 -13.12 0.85
N VAL A 95 5.19 -13.29 2.05
CA VAL A 95 5.99 -12.27 2.73
C VAL A 95 7.35 -12.83 3.02
N GLN A 96 8.36 -12.27 2.37
CA GLN A 96 9.76 -12.58 2.67
C GLN A 96 10.30 -11.60 3.71
N ASP A 97 9.69 -11.57 4.89
CA ASP A 97 10.14 -10.76 6.04
C ASP A 97 10.61 -11.68 7.17
N GLU A 98 11.81 -11.40 7.68
CA GLU A 98 12.43 -12.06 8.84
C GLU A 98 11.56 -11.95 10.11
N ASN A 99 10.64 -10.98 10.15
CA ASN A 99 9.64 -10.78 11.21
C ASN A 99 8.27 -11.38 10.89
N THR A 100 8.23 -12.57 10.28
CA THR A 100 7.01 -13.29 9.86
C THR A 100 5.92 -13.35 10.94
N ARG A 101 6.31 -13.43 12.23
CA ARG A 101 5.37 -13.43 13.36
C ARG A 101 4.62 -12.11 13.53
N HIS A 102 5.31 -10.98 13.41
CA HIS A 102 4.68 -9.66 13.50
C HIS A 102 3.74 -9.44 12.32
N PHE A 103 4.17 -9.84 11.12
CA PHE A 103 3.33 -9.80 9.93
C PHE A 103 2.03 -10.60 10.11
N HIS A 104 2.15 -11.85 10.58
CA HIS A 104 0.99 -12.71 10.81
C HIS A 104 -0.01 -12.06 11.77
N SER A 105 0.47 -11.46 12.86
CA SER A 105 -0.38 -10.79 13.83
C SER A 105 -1.09 -9.53 13.28
N TYR A 106 -0.41 -8.80 12.38
CA TYR A 106 -0.94 -7.58 11.77
C TYR A 106 -2.08 -7.84 10.78
N PHE A 107 -2.07 -8.99 10.09
CA PHE A 107 -3.10 -9.37 9.11
C PHE A 107 -4.22 -10.26 9.67
N ALA A 108 -3.99 -11.03 10.74
CA ALA A 108 -4.96 -11.99 11.27
C ALA A 108 -6.26 -11.38 11.86
N ASN A 109 -6.20 -10.13 12.37
CA ASN A 109 -7.29 -9.53 13.16
C ASN A 109 -7.96 -8.34 12.46
N PHE A 110 -8.22 -8.44 11.16
CA PHE A 110 -8.69 -7.33 10.33
C PHE A 110 -9.92 -6.57 10.89
N ASN A 111 -10.90 -7.29 11.43
CA ASN A 111 -12.14 -6.69 11.95
C ASN A 111 -12.01 -6.12 13.37
N THR A 112 -10.90 -6.40 14.06
CA THR A 112 -10.69 -5.93 15.43
C THR A 112 -10.37 -4.44 15.41
N ASP A 113 -11.16 -3.64 16.11
CA ASP A 113 -10.83 -2.24 16.36
C ASP A 113 -9.78 -2.16 17.47
N THR A 114 -8.56 -1.79 17.10
CA THR A 114 -7.42 -1.60 18.02
C THR A 114 -7.28 -0.15 18.49
N GLY A 115 -8.24 0.71 18.15
CA GLY A 115 -8.20 2.15 18.42
C GLY A 115 -7.47 2.94 17.33
N ASP A 116 -7.32 4.25 17.55
CA ASP A 116 -6.74 5.18 16.56
C ASP A 116 -5.21 5.33 16.69
N GLY A 117 -4.55 4.53 17.55
CA GLY A 117 -3.09 4.56 17.75
C GLY A 117 -2.31 3.63 16.81
N TYR A 118 -1.00 3.84 16.68
CA TYR A 118 -0.13 3.03 15.82
C TYR A 118 0.43 1.76 16.50
N ILE A 119 0.48 1.72 17.85
CA ILE A 119 1.03 0.59 18.60
C ILE A 119 -0.01 -0.54 18.65
N GLY A 120 0.38 -1.74 18.23
CA GLY A 120 -0.51 -2.90 18.22
C GLY A 120 -1.61 -2.83 17.17
N ASN A 121 -1.41 -1.99 16.13
CA ASN A 121 -2.38 -1.80 15.08
C ASN A 121 -2.49 -3.02 14.15
N ASN A 122 -3.56 -3.10 13.36
CA ASN A 122 -3.73 -4.12 12.34
C ASN A 122 -4.10 -3.51 10.98
N PHE A 123 -3.96 -4.30 9.92
CA PHE A 123 -4.22 -3.84 8.56
C PHE A 123 -5.62 -3.24 8.37
N GLY A 124 -6.64 -3.84 8.96
CA GLY A 124 -8.00 -3.33 8.85
C GLY A 124 -8.19 -1.99 9.54
N GLN A 125 -7.53 -1.79 10.68
CA GLN A 125 -7.58 -0.52 11.40
C GLN A 125 -6.81 0.57 10.66
N ASP A 126 -5.67 0.26 10.03
CA ASP A 126 -4.98 1.21 9.15
C ASP A 126 -5.85 1.66 7.98
N LEU A 127 -6.57 0.73 7.32
CA LEU A 127 -7.52 1.10 6.26
C LEU A 127 -8.67 1.97 6.78
N ARG A 128 -9.21 1.67 7.96
CA ARG A 128 -10.28 2.48 8.58
C ARG A 128 -9.78 3.87 8.96
N ASN A 129 -8.58 3.97 9.55
CA ASN A 129 -7.96 5.23 9.92
C ASN A 129 -7.63 6.06 8.68
N PHE A 130 -7.10 5.42 7.63
CA PHE A 130 -6.83 6.11 6.39
C PHE A 130 -8.12 6.61 5.73
N ARG A 131 -9.19 5.81 5.72
CA ARG A 131 -10.51 6.26 5.25
C ARG A 131 -11.00 7.47 6.04
N LYS A 132 -10.96 7.43 7.37
CA LYS A 132 -11.34 8.57 8.24
C LYS A 132 -10.53 9.83 7.88
N ALA A 133 -9.22 9.70 7.66
CA ALA A 133 -8.36 10.80 7.29
C ALA A 133 -8.73 11.40 5.92
N VAL A 134 -8.97 10.56 4.91
CA VAL A 134 -9.38 10.99 3.57
C VAL A 134 -10.78 11.64 3.59
N GLU A 135 -11.73 11.07 4.33
CA GLU A 135 -13.06 11.66 4.55
C GLU A 135 -12.94 13.04 5.19
N TYR A 136 -12.13 13.16 6.24
CA TYR A 136 -11.86 14.43 6.91
C TYR A 136 -11.26 15.46 5.93
N ALA A 137 -10.23 15.09 5.17
CA ALA A 137 -9.64 15.97 4.16
C ALA A 137 -10.68 16.46 3.15
N LYS A 138 -11.55 15.57 2.67
CA LYS A 138 -12.67 15.92 1.78
C LYS A 138 -13.62 16.93 2.43
N THR A 139 -13.95 16.78 3.71
CA THR A 139 -14.79 17.76 4.43
C THR A 139 -14.14 19.15 4.55
N LYS A 140 -12.81 19.23 4.43
CA LYS A 140 -12.05 20.49 4.39
C LYS A 140 -11.88 21.06 3.00
N GLY A 141 -12.50 20.47 1.98
CA GLY A 141 -12.46 20.94 0.60
C GLY A 141 -11.29 20.38 -0.21
N ALA A 142 -10.54 19.40 0.31
CA ALA A 142 -9.54 18.71 -0.49
C ALA A 142 -10.21 17.92 -1.62
N SER A 143 -9.65 17.98 -2.82
CA SER A 143 -10.06 17.18 -3.98
C SER A 143 -9.06 16.07 -4.31
N THR A 144 -7.86 16.12 -3.73
CA THR A 144 -6.71 15.28 -4.09
C THR A 144 -5.98 14.82 -2.82
N VAL A 145 -5.54 13.57 -2.79
CA VAL A 145 -4.73 12.97 -1.72
C VAL A 145 -3.53 12.26 -2.35
N TYR A 146 -2.37 12.40 -1.73
CA TYR A 146 -1.12 11.76 -2.15
C TYR A 146 -0.27 11.43 -0.91
N PHE A 147 0.71 10.52 -1.07
CA PHE A 147 1.72 10.29 -0.06
C PHE A 147 2.89 11.25 -0.30
N GLY A 148 3.30 11.97 0.76
CA GLY A 148 4.60 12.63 0.80
C GLY A 148 5.58 11.69 1.51
N PHE A 149 6.78 11.56 0.96
CA PHE A 149 7.89 10.88 1.61
C PHE A 149 8.86 11.98 2.06
N ASP A 150 9.05 12.11 3.37
CA ASP A 150 10.03 13.01 3.99
C ASP A 150 11.29 12.22 4.40
#